data_AF-A0A7C2B3A1-F1
#
_entry.id   AF-A0A7C2B3A1-F1
#
_cell.length_a   1.000
_cell.length_b   1.000
_cell.length_c   1.000
_cell.angle_alpha   90.00
_cell.angle_beta   90.00
_cell.angle_gamma   90.00
#
_symmetry.space_group_name_H-M   'P 1'
#
loop_
_entity.id
_entity.type
_entity.pdbx_description
1 polymer ?
#
loop_
_entity_poly.entity_id
_entity_poly.type
_entity_poly.pdbx_seq_one_letter_code
_entity_poly.pdbx_strand_id
1 'polypeptide(L)'
;MKTLKEKNILFISDNFRDSQYNYFNSLKELVEENGKYKIFLANRFSRINNKIMFDAVFIDYGFIDNCFNTFQYCLNKIEMFYKNNIIIVWCGGLPKKYNDDAKQLFPKLKYLHNLISCRSSYDEVIFTLDKIFKKGDLE
;
A
#
# COMPACT_ATOMS: atom_id res chain seq x y z
N MET A 1 -9.82 -11.92 -26.74
CA MET A 1 -9.37 -12.07 -25.33
C MET A 1 -9.19 -10.68 -24.76
N LYS A 2 -9.89 -10.30 -23.67
CA LYS A 2 -9.56 -9.07 -22.95
C LYS A 2 -8.24 -9.31 -22.22
N THR A 3 -7.18 -8.63 -22.62
CA THR A 3 -5.96 -8.56 -21.81
C THR A 3 -6.33 -7.94 -20.47
N LEU A 4 -6.10 -8.68 -19.37
CA LEU A 4 -6.23 -8.13 -18.03
C LEU A 4 -5.26 -6.96 -17.92
N LYS A 5 -5.79 -5.77 -17.63
CA LYS A 5 -4.97 -4.59 -17.42
C LYS A 5 -4.17 -4.79 -16.14
N GLU A 6 -2.84 -4.72 -16.26
CA GLU A 6 -1.91 -4.71 -15.12
C GLU A 6 -2.29 -3.60 -14.13
N LYS A 7 -2.26 -3.92 -12.84
CA LYS A 7 -2.61 -3.00 -11.75
C LYS A 7 -1.35 -2.42 -11.12
N ASN A 8 -1.27 -1.10 -11.04
CA ASN A 8 -0.16 -0.38 -10.42
C ASN A 8 -0.39 -0.26 -8.91
N ILE A 9 0.51 -0.82 -8.11
CA ILE A 9 0.39 -0.86 -6.65
C ILE A 9 1.60 -0.18 -6.03
N LEU A 10 1.35 0.79 -5.15
CA LEU A 10 2.39 1.45 -4.38
C LEU A 10 2.42 0.92 -2.95
N PHE A 11 3.57 0.43 -2.48
CA PHE A 11 3.83 0.17 -1.07
C PHE A 11 4.66 1.31 -0.48
N ILE A 12 4.20 1.83 0.65
CA ILE A 12 4.86 2.89 1.40
C ILE A 12 5.19 2.38 2.79
N SER A 13 6.48 2.33 3.14
CA SER A 13 6.93 1.88 4.46
C SER A 13 8.24 2.57 4.86
N ASP A 14 8.37 2.87 6.15
CA ASP A 14 9.62 3.32 6.76
C ASP A 14 10.66 2.19 6.89
N ASN A 15 10.23 0.93 6.84
CA ASN A 15 11.08 -0.27 6.92
C ASN A 15 11.95 -0.50 5.67
N PHE A 16 11.73 0.23 4.59
CA PHE A 16 12.57 0.21 3.38
C PHE A 16 13.92 0.93 3.54
N ARG A 17 14.48 0.99 4.76
CA ARG A 17 15.75 1.67 5.04
C ARG A 17 16.96 0.72 5.15
N ASP A 18 16.78 -0.60 5.30
CA ASP A 18 17.85 -1.60 5.41
C ASP A 18 17.45 -3.00 4.88
N SER A 19 18.07 -4.09 5.37
CA SER A 19 18.01 -5.52 4.97
C SER A 19 16.64 -6.09 4.55
N GLN A 20 15.55 -5.49 5.00
CA GLN A 20 14.19 -5.84 4.57
C GLN A 20 13.89 -5.42 3.12
N TYR A 21 14.63 -4.45 2.57
CA TYR A 21 14.50 -4.00 1.19
C TYR A 21 14.78 -5.11 0.17
N ASN A 22 15.75 -5.98 0.46
CA ASN A 22 16.07 -7.12 -0.41
C ASN A 22 14.92 -8.13 -0.44
N TYR A 23 14.32 -8.42 0.72
CA TYR A 23 13.14 -9.28 0.79
C TYR A 23 11.97 -8.72 -0.02
N PHE A 24 11.69 -7.43 0.15
CA PHE A 24 10.61 -6.78 -0.59
C PHE A 24 10.86 -6.71 -2.09
N ASN A 25 12.12 -6.58 -2.54
CA ASN A 25 12.45 -6.66 -3.96
C ASN A 25 12.21 -8.07 -4.53
N SER A 26 12.66 -9.13 -3.84
CA SER A 26 12.41 -10.50 -4.28
C SER A 26 10.92 -10.83 -4.30
N LEU A 27 10.17 -10.38 -3.29
CA LEU A 27 8.72 -10.53 -3.26
C LEU A 27 8.05 -9.74 -4.40
N LYS A 28 8.52 -8.51 -4.66
CA LYS A 28 8.06 -7.70 -5.79
C LYS A 28 8.29 -8.44 -7.11
N GLU A 29 9.48 -8.97 -7.36
CA GLU A 29 9.82 -9.69 -8.60
C GLU A 29 8.86 -10.86 -8.82
N LEU A 30 8.65 -11.69 -7.79
CA LEU A 30 7.71 -12.81 -7.86
C LEU A 30 6.26 -12.36 -8.14
N VAL A 31 5.81 -11.26 -7.53
CA VAL A 31 4.47 -10.72 -7.75
C VAL A 31 4.33 -10.15 -9.17
N GLU A 32 5.36 -9.48 -9.69
CA GLU A 32 5.38 -8.92 -11.04
C GLU A 32 5.46 -10.01 -12.13
N GLU A 33 6.13 -11.14 -11.86
CA GLU A 33 6.13 -12.33 -12.74
C GLU A 33 4.71 -12.90 -12.99
N ASN A 34 3.76 -12.64 -12.09
CA ASN A 34 2.35 -13.01 -12.29
C ASN A 34 1.69 -12.24 -13.45
N GLY A 35 2.28 -11.11 -13.89
CA GLY A 35 1.80 -10.27 -14.99
C GLY A 35 0.51 -9.49 -14.72
N LYS A 36 -0.09 -9.64 -13.53
CA LYS A 36 -1.31 -8.91 -13.12
C LYS A 36 -1.01 -7.61 -12.37
N TYR A 37 0.15 -7.53 -11.73
CA TYR A 37 0.47 -6.51 -10.74
C TYR A 37 1.84 -5.91 -11.03
N LYS A 38 1.94 -4.59 -10.88
CA LYS A 38 3.20 -3.85 -10.92
C LYS A 38 3.41 -3.15 -9.60
N ILE A 39 4.55 -3.40 -8.97
CA ILE A 39 4.83 -2.99 -7.59
C ILE A 39 5.83 -1.83 -7.59
N PHE A 40 5.42 -0.75 -6.92
CA PHE A 40 6.24 0.41 -6.66
C PHE A 40 6.53 0.48 -5.15
N LEU A 41 7.78 0.70 -4.78
CA LEU A 41 8.19 0.83 -3.39
C LEU A 41 8.61 2.28 -3.13
N ALA A 42 8.11 2.88 -2.06
CA ALA A 42 8.53 4.20 -1.62
C ALA A 42 8.72 4.23 -0.11
N ASN A 43 9.78 4.87 0.35
CA ASN A 43 10.02 5.02 1.80
C ASN A 43 9.67 6.42 2.33
N ARG A 44 9.20 7.31 1.44
CA ARG A 44 8.76 8.70 1.67
C ARG A 44 7.79 9.14 0.58
N PHE A 45 6.75 9.91 0.92
CA PHE A 45 5.82 10.48 -0.05
C PHE A 45 6.48 11.39 -1.09
N SER A 46 7.59 12.04 -0.76
CA SER A 46 8.35 12.90 -1.69
C SER A 46 9.03 12.13 -2.83
N ARG A 47 9.19 10.81 -2.70
CA ARG A 47 9.82 9.94 -3.72
C ARG A 47 8.81 9.28 -4.66
N ILE A 48 7.52 9.52 -4.45
CA ILE A 48 6.46 8.96 -5.30
C ILE A 48 6.43 9.71 -6.64
N ASN A 49 6.54 8.97 -7.73
CA ASN A 49 6.40 9.53 -9.06
C ASN A 49 4.93 9.88 -9.34
N ASN A 50 4.60 11.17 -9.32
CA ASN A 50 3.23 11.66 -9.55
C ASN A 50 2.72 11.44 -10.99
N LYS A 51 3.57 10.97 -11.92
CA LYS A 51 3.15 10.62 -13.30
C LYS A 51 2.52 9.23 -13.39
N ILE A 52 2.65 8.41 -12.35
CA ILE A 52 2.10 7.05 -12.31
C ILE A 52 0.74 7.11 -11.62
N MET A 53 -0.29 6.62 -12.31
CA MET A 53 -1.59 6.42 -11.71
C MET A 53 -1.62 5.05 -11.04
N PHE A 54 -1.80 5.04 -9.72
CA PHE A 54 -1.89 3.82 -8.92
C PHE A 54 -3.33 3.36 -8.81
N ASP A 55 -3.55 2.04 -8.85
CA ASP A 55 -4.85 1.43 -8.55
C ASP A 55 -5.02 1.21 -7.04
N ALA A 56 -3.92 0.97 -6.32
CA ALA A 56 -3.90 0.87 -4.85
C ALA A 56 -2.61 1.40 -4.23
N VAL A 57 -2.71 1.88 -2.99
CA VAL A 57 -1.61 2.31 -2.14
C VAL A 57 -1.70 1.63 -0.79
N PHE A 58 -0.65 0.91 -0.42
CA PHE A 58 -0.47 0.24 0.86
C PHE A 58 0.43 1.11 1.74
N ILE A 59 -0.06 1.50 2.91
CA ILE A 59 0.62 2.41 3.83
C ILE A 59 0.90 1.67 5.14
N ASP A 60 2.17 1.48 5.46
CA ASP A 60 2.63 0.91 6.73
C ASP A 60 2.48 1.94 7.87
N TYR A 61 1.95 1.51 9.03
CA TYR A 61 1.77 2.39 10.19
C TYR A 61 3.07 3.08 10.64
N GLY A 62 4.20 2.36 10.64
CA GLY A 62 5.51 2.90 11.03
C GLY A 62 5.91 4.14 10.21
N PHE A 63 5.38 4.23 8.99
CA PHE A 63 5.56 5.39 8.14
C PHE A 63 4.96 6.67 8.75
N ILE A 64 3.78 6.59 9.36
CA ILE A 64 3.07 7.76 9.90
C ILE A 64 3.70 8.27 11.19
N ASP A 65 4.20 7.37 12.04
CA ASP A 65 4.88 7.75 13.28
C ASP A 65 6.13 8.60 12.98
N ASN A 66 6.83 8.27 11.89
CA ASN A 66 7.97 9.03 11.37
C ASN A 66 7.59 10.32 10.63
N CYS A 67 6.31 10.62 10.43
CA CYS A 67 5.82 11.77 9.66
C CYS A 67 5.40 12.97 10.52
N PHE A 68 5.71 13.00 11.82
CA PHE A 68 5.26 14.07 12.73
C PHE A 68 5.55 15.50 12.21
N ASN A 69 6.74 15.72 11.64
CA ASN A 69 7.14 17.03 11.07
C ASN A 69 6.56 17.31 9.66
N THR A 70 5.98 16.30 9.01
CA THR A 70 5.44 16.38 7.64
C THR A 70 4.00 15.91 7.58
N PHE A 71 3.30 15.93 8.71
CA PHE A 71 2.00 15.27 8.89
C PHE A 71 0.94 15.82 7.92
N GLN A 72 0.84 17.14 7.82
CA GLN A 72 -0.10 17.79 6.88
C GLN A 72 0.20 17.43 5.42
N TYR A 73 1.47 17.31 5.03
CA TYR A 73 1.84 16.89 3.68
C TYR A 73 1.39 15.46 3.38
N CYS A 74 1.50 14.57 4.36
CA CYS A 74 1.04 13.18 4.25
C CYS A 74 -0.48 13.10 4.12
N LEU A 75 -1.22 13.86 4.94
CA LEU A 75 -2.67 13.96 4.84
C LEU A 75 -3.09 14.45 3.45
N ASN A 76 -2.47 15.50 2.93
CA ASN A 76 -2.78 16.05 1.60
C ASN A 76 -2.55 15.01 0.48
N LYS A 77 -1.49 14.18 0.58
CA LYS A 77 -1.23 13.10 -0.37
C LYS A 77 -2.28 12.00 -0.30
N ILE A 78 -2.71 11.63 0.90
CA ILE A 78 -3.75 10.63 1.11
C ILE A 78 -5.11 11.13 0.61
N GLU A 79 -5.44 12.41 0.85
CA GLU A 79 -6.63 13.04 0.27
C GLU A 79 -6.61 13.04 -1.26
N MET A 80 -5.45 13.29 -1.86
CA MET A 80 -5.27 13.21 -3.32
C MET A 80 -5.56 11.79 -3.82
N PHE A 81 -5.13 10.74 -3.11
CA PHE A 81 -5.45 9.35 -3.48
C PHE A 81 -6.95 9.09 -3.43
N TYR A 82 -7.65 9.54 -2.37
CA TYR A 82 -9.10 9.42 -2.29
C TYR A 82 -9.82 10.13 -3.44
N LYS A 83 -9.40 11.36 -3.78
CA LYS A 83 -10.00 12.14 -4.90
C LYS A 83 -9.83 11.45 -6.25
N ASN A 84 -8.83 10.60 -6.41
CA ASN A 84 -8.56 9.85 -7.62
C ASN A 84 -9.10 8.40 -7.57
N ASN A 85 -9.97 8.09 -6.61
CA ASN A 85 -10.55 6.74 -6.41
C ASN A 85 -9.50 5.63 -6.26
N ILE A 86 -8.33 5.98 -5.72
CA ILE A 86 -7.26 5.01 -5.46
C ILE A 86 -7.60 4.25 -4.18
N ILE A 87 -7.46 2.92 -4.21
CA ILE A 87 -7.70 2.09 -3.04
C ILE A 87 -6.58 2.35 -2.03
N ILE A 88 -6.94 2.74 -0.81
CA ILE A 88 -5.97 2.91 0.27
C ILE A 88 -6.10 1.71 1.22
N VAL A 89 -4.98 1.04 1.43
CA VAL A 89 -4.85 -0.11 2.31
C VAL A 89 -3.89 0.25 3.43
N TRP A 90 -4.32 0.01 4.65
CA TRP A 90 -3.50 0.23 5.83
C TRP A 90 -2.87 -1.08 6.29
N CYS A 91 -1.57 -1.05 6.54
CA CYS A 91 -0.71 -2.19 6.81
C CYS A 91 0.17 -1.95 8.05
N GLY A 92 0.75 -3.01 8.59
CA GLY A 92 1.68 -2.94 9.73
C GLY A 92 1.07 -3.50 11.01
N GLY A 93 1.73 -3.24 12.15
CA GLY A 93 1.28 -3.74 13.45
C GLY A 93 -0.17 -3.32 13.73
N LEU A 94 -1.07 -4.28 13.94
CA LEU A 94 -2.48 -4.03 14.25
C LEU A 94 -2.86 -4.07 15.75
N PRO A 95 -2.04 -3.64 16.74
CA PRO A 95 -2.62 -3.25 18.02
C PRO A 95 -3.84 -2.35 17.79
N LYS A 96 -4.94 -2.60 18.50
CA LYS A 96 -6.22 -1.90 18.33
C LYS A 96 -6.06 -0.38 18.27
N LYS A 97 -5.16 0.16 19.11
CA LYS A 97 -4.78 1.57 19.13
C LYS A 97 -4.41 2.11 17.74
N TYR A 98 -3.55 1.42 16.99
CA TYR A 98 -3.07 1.87 15.69
C TYR A 98 -4.15 1.84 14.61
N ASN A 99 -5.11 0.90 14.73
CA ASN A 99 -6.28 0.87 13.85
C ASN A 99 -7.26 2.01 14.14
N ASP A 100 -7.42 2.33 15.42
CA ASP A 100 -8.28 3.44 15.86
C ASP A 100 -7.68 4.77 15.42
N ASP A 101 -6.36 4.96 15.60
CA ASP A 101 -5.62 6.11 15.10
C ASP A 101 -5.74 6.23 13.57
N ALA A 102 -5.55 5.13 12.82
CA ALA A 102 -5.70 5.12 11.36
C ALA A 102 -7.12 5.51 10.90
N LYS A 103 -8.15 5.01 11.58
CA LYS A 103 -9.55 5.38 11.28
C LYS A 103 -9.86 6.83 11.62
N GLN A 104 -9.32 7.34 12.73
CA GLN A 104 -9.50 8.74 13.12
C GLN A 104 -8.83 9.68 12.11
N LEU A 105 -7.62 9.34 11.68
CA LEU A 105 -6.86 10.13 10.70
C LEU A 105 -7.40 9.97 9.28
N PHE A 106 -7.94 8.80 8.95
CA PHE A 106 -8.41 8.44 7.61
C PHE A 106 -9.82 7.84 7.66
N PRO A 107 -10.87 8.66 7.88
CA PRO A 107 -12.23 8.15 8.05
C PRO A 107 -12.80 7.45 6.81
N LYS A 108 -12.19 7.64 5.63
CA LYS A 108 -12.55 6.96 4.37
C LYS A 108 -11.78 5.65 4.14
N LEU A 109 -10.94 5.24 5.09
CA LEU A 109 -10.14 4.02 5.00
C LEU A 109 -11.05 2.80 5.09
N LYS A 110 -11.15 2.06 3.98
CA LYS A 110 -12.00 0.85 3.89
C LYS A 110 -11.25 -0.42 4.29
N TYR A 111 -9.93 -0.44 4.12
CA TYR A 111 -9.13 -1.65 4.27
C TYR A 111 -8.09 -1.48 5.39
N LEU A 112 -8.38 -2.09 6.53
CA LEU A 112 -7.40 -2.39 7.56
C LEU A 112 -6.94 -3.82 7.34
N HIS A 113 -5.66 -4.03 7.07
CA HIS A 113 -5.12 -5.37 6.84
C HIS A 113 -3.82 -5.61 7.61
N ASN A 114 -3.64 -6.84 8.07
CA ASN A 114 -2.43 -7.24 8.79
C ASN A 114 -1.25 -7.58 7.83
N LEU A 115 -1.38 -7.22 6.55
CA LEU A 115 -0.50 -7.65 5.46
C LEU A 115 -0.24 -6.40 4.60
N ILE A 116 0.96 -6.06 4.16
CA ILE A 116 2.16 -6.85 3.86
C ILE A 116 3.33 -6.37 4.74
N SER A 117 4.00 -7.31 5.38
CA SER A 117 5.22 -7.05 6.15
C SER A 117 6.41 -7.73 5.49
N CYS A 118 7.61 -7.45 5.97
CA CYS A 118 8.83 -8.18 5.59
C CYS A 118 8.80 -9.70 5.91
N ARG A 119 7.67 -10.24 6.36
CA ARG A 119 7.45 -11.66 6.67
C ARG A 119 6.33 -12.30 5.83
N SER A 120 5.66 -11.55 4.96
CA SER A 120 4.51 -12.04 4.19
C SER A 120 4.92 -12.91 3.00
N SER A 121 4.39 -14.13 2.91
CA SER A 121 4.70 -15.01 1.77
C SER A 121 4.12 -14.48 0.46
N TYR A 122 4.65 -14.97 -0.68
CA TYR A 122 4.12 -14.66 -2.00
C TYR A 122 2.62 -14.96 -2.12
N ASP A 123 2.18 -16.13 -1.66
CA ASP A 123 0.77 -16.55 -1.75
C ASP A 123 -0.14 -15.65 -0.92
N GLU A 124 0.30 -15.22 0.26
CA GLU A 124 -0.46 -14.29 1.11
C GLU A 124 -0.63 -12.93 0.43
N VAL A 125 0.42 -12.45 -0.24
CA VAL A 125 0.40 -11.19 -0.98
C VAL A 125 -0.56 -11.29 -2.15
N ILE A 126 -0.42 -12.30 -3.01
CA ILE A 126 -1.31 -12.49 -4.17
C ILE A 126 -2.76 -12.66 -3.73
N PHE A 127 -3.04 -13.48 -2.72
CA PHE A 127 -4.39 -13.66 -2.19
C PHE A 127 -5.00 -12.33 -1.73
N THR A 128 -4.20 -11.50 -1.05
CA THR A 128 -4.64 -10.18 -0.57
C THR A 128 -4.92 -9.23 -1.72
N LEU A 129 -4.02 -9.15 -2.71
CA LEU A 129 -4.19 -8.32 -3.90
C LEU A 129 -5.44 -8.74 -4.70
N ASP A 130 -5.56 -10.04 -4.98
CA ASP A 130 -6.73 -10.60 -5.67
C ASP A 130 -8.02 -10.28 -4.91
N LYS A 131 -8.04 -10.37 -3.58
CA LYS A 131 -9.22 -10.04 -2.77
C LYS A 131 -9.57 -8.56 -2.83
N ILE A 132 -8.57 -7.67 -2.78
CA ILE A 132 -8.78 -6.22 -2.87
C ILE A 132 -9.36 -5.85 -4.23
N PHE A 133 -8.80 -6.37 -5.32
CA PHE A 133 -9.24 -6.03 -6.67
C PHE A 133 -10.48 -6.81 -7.13
N LYS A 134 -10.75 -8.03 -6.63
CA LYS A 134 -12.02 -8.74 -6.86
C LYS A 134 -13.21 -8.05 -6.17
N LYS A 135 -12.99 -7.46 -4.98
CA LYS A 135 -14.01 -6.62 -4.32
C LYS A 135 -14.21 -5.25 -4.99
N GLY A 136 -13.38 -4.89 -5.97
CA GLY A 136 -13.54 -3.67 -6.77
C GLY A 136 -14.62 -3.75 -7.86
N ASP A 137 -15.21 -4.94 -8.08
CA ASP A 137 -16.31 -5.20 -9.02
C ASP A 137 -17.64 -5.58 -8.32
N LEU A 138 -17.74 -5.43 -7.01
CA LEU A 138 -18.99 -5.66 -6.27
C LEU A 138 -19.29 -4.44 -5.40
N GLU A 139 -20.18 -3.61 -5.92
CA GLU A 139 -21.15 -2.73 -5.25
C GLU A 139 -20.78 -2.15 -3.87
#